data_AF-A0A963I7P1-F1
#
_entry.id   AF-A0A963I7P1-F1
#
_cell.length_a   1.000
_cell.length_b   1.000
_cell.length_c   1.000
_cell.angle_alpha   90.00
_cell.angle_beta   90.00
_cell.angle_gamma   90.00
#
_symmetry.space_group_name_H-M   'P 1'
#
loop_
_entity.id
_entity.type
_entity.pdbx_description
1 polymer ?
#
loop_
_entity_poly.entity_id
_entity_poly.type
_entity_poly.pdbx_seq_one_letter_code
_entity_poly.pdbx_strand_id
1 'polypeptide(L)'
;MEKIWLKSYPPGIPAEIDVDAFRSLGDLFERSVARFADKPAYHCMGKSITYAELDALSARFGAWLQSELKLPAGGRVALMMPNV
;
A
#
# COMPACT_ATOMS: atom_id res chain seq x y z
N MET A 1 -20.66 -25.82 -10.04
CA MET A 1 -20.21 -26.48 -8.79
C MET A 1 -20.90 -25.78 -7.64
N GLU A 2 -21.59 -26.51 -6.76
CA GLU A 2 -22.22 -25.93 -5.58
C GLU A 2 -21.13 -25.52 -4.57
N LYS A 3 -21.11 -24.24 -4.15
CA LYS A 3 -20.10 -23.68 -3.24
C LYS A 3 -20.39 -24.06 -1.77
N ILE A 4 -20.37 -25.35 -1.43
CA ILE A 4 -20.78 -25.88 -0.11
C ILE A 4 -20.00 -25.32 1.08
N TRP A 5 -18.75 -24.88 0.86
CA TRP A 5 -17.89 -24.28 1.89
C TRP A 5 -18.39 -22.93 2.41
N LEU A 6 -19.28 -22.25 1.67
CA LEU A 6 -19.89 -20.99 2.13
C LEU A 6 -20.75 -21.18 3.39
N LYS A 7 -21.22 -22.41 3.66
CA LYS A 7 -21.93 -22.75 4.90
C LYS A 7 -21.05 -22.63 6.15
N SER A 8 -19.74 -22.67 5.98
CA SER A 8 -18.76 -22.55 7.06
C SER A 8 -18.29 -21.11 7.28
N TYR A 9 -18.77 -20.14 6.49
CA TYR A 9 -18.37 -18.74 6.65
C TYR A 9 -19.02 -18.13 7.90
N PRO A 10 -18.24 -17.40 8.73
CA PRO A 10 -18.80 -16.64 9.83
C PRO A 10 -19.88 -15.64 9.35
N PRO A 11 -20.85 -15.29 10.20
CA PRO A 11 -21.84 -14.25 9.87
C PRO A 11 -21.16 -12.94 9.48
N GLY A 12 -21.62 -12.34 8.38
CA GLY A 12 -21.10 -11.06 7.87
C GLY A 12 -19.91 -11.16 6.93
N ILE A 13 -19.40 -12.36 6.61
CA ILE A 13 -18.36 -12.56 5.61
C ILE A 13 -19.00 -12.70 4.22
N PRO A 14 -18.74 -11.79 3.27
CA PRO A 14 -19.22 -11.91 1.91
C PRO A 14 -18.65 -13.16 1.22
N ALA A 15 -19.47 -13.81 0.38
CA ALA A 15 -19.02 -14.94 -0.43
C ALA A 15 -18.07 -14.53 -1.57
N GLU A 16 -18.06 -13.24 -1.91
CA GLU A 16 -17.29 -12.66 -3.01
C GLU A 16 -16.68 -11.33 -2.54
N ILE A 17 -15.47 -11.04 -3.02
CA ILE A 17 -14.78 -9.79 -2.73
C ILE A 17 -15.20 -8.72 -3.72
N ASP A 18 -15.21 -7.46 -3.27
CA ASP A 18 -15.29 -6.31 -4.15
C ASP A 18 -13.89 -6.00 -4.70
N VAL A 19 -13.70 -6.23 -6.00
CA VAL A 19 -12.44 -5.96 -6.70
C VAL A 19 -12.28 -4.48 -7.08
N ASP A 20 -13.36 -3.71 -7.03
CA ASP A 20 -13.40 -2.28 -7.39
C ASP A 20 -13.33 -1.36 -6.15
N ALA A 21 -13.15 -1.94 -4.96
CA ALA A 21 -13.05 -1.22 -3.69
C ALA A 21 -11.97 -0.12 -3.69
N PHE A 22 -10.92 -0.30 -4.50
CA PHE A 22 -9.82 0.65 -4.70
C PHE A 22 -9.53 0.85 -6.18
N ARG A 23 -9.29 2.11 -6.58
CA ARG A 23 -9.02 2.47 -7.99
C ARG A 23 -7.62 2.07 -8.44
N SER A 24 -6.67 2.04 -7.51
CA SER A 24 -5.28 1.69 -7.74
C SER A 24 -4.60 1.34 -6.41
N LEU A 25 -3.37 0.82 -6.49
CA LEU A 25 -2.54 0.65 -5.29
C LEU A 25 -2.22 1.99 -4.61
N GLY A 26 -2.11 3.09 -5.38
CA GLY A 26 -1.93 4.43 -4.83
C GLY A 26 -3.15 4.91 -4.04
N ASP A 27 -4.37 4.70 -4.55
CA ASP A 27 -5.62 5.01 -3.84
C ASP A 27 -5.75 4.21 -2.54
N LEU A 28 -5.40 2.91 -2.56
CA LEU A 28 -5.33 2.11 -1.34
C LEU A 28 -4.35 2.69 -0.31
N PHE A 29 -3.16 3.11 -0.78
CA PHE A 29 -2.14 3.71 0.07
C PHE A 29 -2.62 5.02 0.70
N GLU A 30 -3.12 5.96 -0.10
CA GLU A 30 -3.61 7.27 0.35
C GLU A 30 -4.74 7.14 1.38
N ARG A 31 -5.71 6.25 1.13
CA ARG A 31 -6.80 5.98 2.10
C ARG A 31 -6.27 5.40 3.41
N SER A 32 -5.24 4.55 3.33
CA SER A 32 -4.62 3.95 4.52
C SER A 32 -3.88 5.00 5.34
N VAL A 33 -3.13 5.89 4.68
CA VAL A 33 -2.45 7.03 5.33
C VAL A 33 -3.48 7.93 6.01
N ALA A 34 -4.53 8.35 5.30
CA ALA A 34 -5.56 9.22 5.86
C ALA A 34 -6.25 8.62 7.09
N ARG A 35 -6.45 7.30 7.11
CA ARG A 35 -7.13 6.60 8.21
C ARG A 35 -6.22 6.33 9.41
N PHE A 36 -4.92 6.14 9.18
CA PHE A 36 -4.00 5.61 10.19
C PHE A 36 -2.72 6.42 10.38
N ALA A 37 -2.73 7.69 9.99
CA ALA A 37 -1.56 8.59 9.97
C ALA A 37 -0.60 8.44 11.16
N ASP A 38 -1.12 8.46 12.38
CA ASP A 38 -0.33 8.42 13.63
C ASP A 38 0.09 7.01 14.07
N LYS A 39 -0.39 5.96 13.39
CA LYS A 39 -0.03 4.57 13.73
C LYS A 39 1.32 4.19 13.10
N PRO A 40 2.09 3.29 13.74
CA PRO A 40 3.27 2.70 13.11
C PRO A 40 2.89 1.96 11.82
N ALA A 41 3.59 2.27 10.72
CA ALA A 41 3.44 1.59 9.43
C ALA A 41 4.52 0.50 9.24
N TYR A 42 5.76 0.79 9.64
CA TYR A 42 6.87 -0.16 9.57
C TYR A 42 7.71 -0.12 10.84
N HIS A 43 8.30 -1.27 11.18
CA HIS A 43 9.28 -1.41 12.25
C HIS A 43 10.45 -2.27 11.77
N CYS A 44 11.67 -1.76 11.82
CA CYS A 44 12.89 -2.48 11.43
C CYS A 44 14.04 -2.10 12.37
N MET A 45 14.74 -3.08 12.92
CA MET A 45 15.93 -2.90 13.78
C MET A 45 15.79 -1.80 14.85
N GLY A 46 14.69 -1.82 15.60
CA GLY A 46 14.43 -0.85 16.69
C GLY A 46 14.00 0.54 16.24
N LYS A 47 13.82 0.75 14.93
CA LYS A 47 13.27 1.98 14.36
C LYS A 47 11.88 1.73 13.81
N SER A 48 10.95 2.63 14.13
CA SER A 48 9.62 2.66 13.54
C SER A 48 9.41 3.92 12.73
N ILE A 49 8.58 3.83 11.70
CA ILE A 49 7.99 4.99 11.03
C ILE A 49 6.48 4.85 11.02
N THR A 50 5.79 5.98 11.14
CA THR A 50 4.34 6.10 11.06
C THR A 50 3.84 6.14 9.61
N TYR A 51 2.53 6.00 9.41
CA TYR A 51 1.92 6.17 8.08
C TYR A 51 2.15 7.58 7.53
N ALA A 52 2.09 8.62 8.38
CA ALA A 52 2.36 10.00 7.96
C ALA A 52 3.82 10.21 7.51
N GLU A 53 4.79 9.63 8.23
CA GLU A 53 6.20 9.69 7.83
C GLU A 53 6.46 8.93 6.53
N LEU A 54 5.83 7.77 6.37
CA LEU A 54 5.90 6.99 5.14
C LEU A 54 5.37 7.78 3.93
N ASP A 55 4.25 8.47 4.08
CA ASP A 55 3.66 9.33 3.05
C ASP A 55 4.60 10.47 2.65
N ALA A 56 5.17 11.17 3.64
CA ALA A 56 6.15 12.22 3.38
C ALA A 56 7.41 11.69 2.66
N LEU A 57 7.90 10.52 3.04
CA LEU A 57 9.07 9.89 2.42
C LEU A 57 8.78 9.40 1.00
N SER A 58 7.62 8.78 0.77
CA SER A 58 7.21 8.28 -0.55
C SER A 58 6.98 9.44 -1.53
N ALA A 59 6.33 10.51 -1.09
CA ALA A 59 6.14 11.73 -1.88
C ALA A 59 7.46 12.38 -2.27
N ARG A 60 8.41 12.48 -1.33
CA ARG A 60 9.76 13.01 -1.60
C ARG A 60 10.51 12.15 -2.61
N PHE A 61 10.46 10.82 -2.46
CA PHE A 61 11.09 9.92 -3.41
C PHE A 61 10.46 10.01 -4.81
N GLY A 62 9.12 10.05 -4.89
CA GLY A 62 8.40 10.24 -6.14
C GLY A 62 8.72 11.56 -6.83
N ALA A 63 8.81 12.66 -6.05
CA ALA A 63 9.24 13.96 -6.56
C ALA A 63 10.67 13.91 -7.11
N TRP A 64 11.60 13.29 -6.40
CA TRP A 64 12.99 13.13 -6.84
C TRP A 64 13.11 12.33 -8.15
N LEU A 65 12.33 11.24 -8.30
CA LEU A 65 12.29 10.47 -9.56
C LEU A 65 11.83 11.34 -10.74
N GLN A 66 10.86 12.22 -10.52
CA GLN A 66 10.32 13.11 -11.57
C GLN A 66 11.22 14.32 -11.83
N SER A 67 11.79 14.93 -10.78
CA SER A 67 12.53 16.19 -10.87
C SER A 67 14.01 15.98 -11.18
N GLU A 68 14.67 15.04 -10.53
CA GLU A 68 16.12 14.84 -10.66
C GLU A 68 16.43 13.81 -11.73
N LEU A 69 15.77 12.66 -11.70
CA LEU A 69 15.99 11.62 -12.71
C LEU A 69 15.22 11.87 -14.01
N LYS A 70 14.30 12.84 -14.03
CA LYS A 70 13.46 13.17 -15.20
C LYS A 70 12.73 11.94 -15.77
N LEU A 71 12.32 11.02 -14.91
CA LEU A 71 11.68 9.78 -15.33
C LEU A 71 10.30 10.08 -15.92
N PRO A 72 9.99 9.65 -17.16
CA PRO A 72 8.66 9.87 -17.73
C PRO A 72 7.61 8.98 -17.06
N ALA A 73 6.34 9.33 -17.23
CA ALA A 73 5.23 8.43 -16.89
C ALA A 73 5.40 7.07 -17.61
N GLY A 74 5.20 5.98 -16.87
CA GLY A 74 5.47 4.62 -17.36
C GLY A 74 6.95 4.21 -17.33
N GLY A 75 7.84 5.09 -16.85
CA GLY A 75 9.23 4.75 -16.53
C GLY A 75 9.31 3.60 -15.52
N ARG A 76 10.38 2.80 -15.64
CA ARG A 76 10.60 1.61 -14.80
C ARG A 76 11.81 1.85 -13.90
N VAL A 77 11.67 1.52 -12.63
CA VAL A 77 12.74 1.62 -11.63
C VAL A 77 13.05 0.21 -11.13
N ALA A 78 14.32 -0.20 -11.21
CA ALA A 78 14.77 -1.45 -10.62
C ALA A 78 15.22 -1.19 -9.17
N LEU A 79 14.74 -2.01 -8.23
CA LEU A 79 15.13 -1.96 -6.82
C LEU A 79 16.07 -3.11 -6.51
N MET A 80 17.32 -2.80 -6.16
CA MET A 80 18.27 -3.75 -5.61
C MET A 80 18.44 -3.43 -4.13
N MET A 81 17.86 -4.25 -3.27
CA MET A 81 17.89 -4.09 -1.82
C MET A 81 18.18 -5.44 -1.14
N PRO A 82 18.80 -5.44 0.04
CA PRO A 82 18.89 -6.65 0.85
C PRO A 82 17.49 -7.13 1.27
N ASN A 83 17.35 -8.42 1.55
CA ASN A 83 16.12 -8.96 2.13
C ASN A 83 16.16 -8.73 3.66
N VAL A 84 15.69 -7.56 4.08
CA VAL A 84 15.66 -7.09 5.47
C VAL A 84 14.25 -6.84 5.96
#